data_AF-E0WSV1-F1
#
_entry.id   AF-E0WSV1-F1
#
_cell.length_a   1.000
_cell.length_b   1.000
_cell.length_c   1.000
_cell.angle_alpha   90.00
_cell.angle_beta   90.00
_cell.angle_gamma   90.00
#
_symmetry.space_group_name_H-M   'P 1'
#
loop_
_entity.id
_entity.type
_entity.pdbx_description
1 polymer ?
#
loop_
_entity_poly.entity_id
_entity_poly.type
_entity_poly.pdbx_seq_one_letter_code
_entity_poly.pdbx_strand_id
1 'polypeptide(L)'
;MYLFTGGGIVPGSFFNLKNTRFLHIHPGYLPNIRGADCLLWSTMLAGYASATCFYLDPGIDTGDVINAAFLPKIRLPDAASHLDEK
;
A
#
# COMPACT_ATOMS: atom_id res chain seq x y z
N MET A 1 -19.18 4.44 -5.16
CA MET A 1 -17.71 4.25 -5.10
C MET A 1 -17.26 4.68 -3.71
N TYR A 2 -16.44 3.87 -3.05
CA TYR A 2 -15.96 4.13 -1.69
C TYR A 2 -14.43 4.19 -1.70
N LEU A 3 -13.85 5.17 -1.00
CA LEU A 3 -12.43 5.18 -0.69
C LEU A 3 -12.22 4.34 0.57
N PHE A 4 -11.52 3.23 0.45
CA PHE A 4 -11.19 2.33 1.56
C PHE A 4 -9.67 2.30 1.68
N THR A 5 -9.08 2.99 2.65
CA THR A 5 -7.62 3.10 2.85
C THR A 5 -7.22 2.77 4.29
N GLY A 6 -7.89 1.78 4.87
CA GLY A 6 -7.70 1.34 6.25
C GLY A 6 -8.89 0.52 6.74
N GLY A 7 -8.76 -0.14 7.90
CA GLY A 7 -9.86 -0.95 8.48
C GLY A 7 -9.77 -2.45 8.21
N GLY A 8 -8.66 -2.96 7.68
CA GLY A 8 -8.40 -4.39 7.51
C GLY A 8 -8.81 -4.94 6.15
N ILE A 9 -9.09 -6.25 6.08
CA ILE A 9 -9.50 -6.95 4.85
C ILE A 9 -11.00 -6.79 4.65
N VAL A 10 -11.41 -6.28 3.48
CA VAL A 10 -12.83 -6.15 3.11
C VAL A 10 -13.44 -7.56 2.96
N PRO A 11 -14.53 -7.89 3.65
CA PRO A 11 -15.17 -9.20 3.48
C PRO A 11 -15.65 -9.42 2.05
N GLY A 12 -15.46 -10.63 1.52
CA GLY A 12 -15.76 -11.00 0.13
C GLY A 12 -17.19 -10.65 -0.32
N SER A 13 -18.17 -10.71 0.60
CA SER A 13 -19.58 -10.39 0.32
C SER A 13 -19.81 -8.95 -0.15
N PHE A 14 -18.95 -8.01 0.22
CA PHE A 14 -19.09 -6.60 -0.17
C PHE A 14 -18.79 -6.37 -1.65
N PHE A 15 -17.98 -7.22 -2.29
CA PHE A 15 -17.68 -7.12 -3.73
C PHE A 15 -18.87 -7.52 -4.62
N ASN A 16 -19.87 -8.22 -4.06
CA ASN A 16 -21.08 -8.63 -4.78
C ASN A 16 -22.19 -7.58 -4.77
N LEU A 17 -22.00 -6.47 -4.05
CA LEU A 17 -22.99 -5.41 -3.96
C LEU A 17 -23.10 -4.65 -5.30
N LYS A 18 -24.31 -4.49 -5.81
CA LYS A 18 -24.55 -3.76 -7.06
C LYS A 18 -24.07 -2.32 -6.95
N ASN A 19 -23.40 -1.84 -8.01
CA ASN A 19 -22.88 -0.46 -8.12
C ASN A 19 -21.87 -0.07 -7.02
N THR A 20 -21.25 -1.06 -6.37
CA THR A 20 -20.22 -0.85 -5.35
C THR A 20 -18.85 -1.16 -5.92
N ARG A 21 -17.92 -0.22 -5.74
CA ARG A 21 -16.48 -0.39 -6.02
C ARG A 21 -15.71 0.28 -4.90
N PHE A 22 -14.61 -0.34 -4.50
CA PHE A 22 -13.70 0.18 -3.49
C PHE A 22 -12.43 0.62 -4.17
N LEU A 23 -12.11 1.91 -4.03
CA LEU A 23 -10.83 2.47 -4.41
C LEU A 23 -9.90 2.37 -3.20
N HIS A 24 -8.69 1.86 -3.40
CA HIS A 24 -7.68 1.72 -2.35
C HIS A 24 -6.37 2.39 -2.77
N ILE A 25 -5.70 2.99 -1.79
CA ILE A 25 -4.33 3.48 -1.88
C ILE A 25 -3.51 2.58 -0.96
N HIS A 26 -2.72 1.71 -1.56
CA HIS A 26 -1.83 0.80 -0.87
C HIS A 26 -0.42 1.39 -0.81
N PRO A 27 0.27 1.40 0.36
CA PRO A 27 1.62 1.94 0.51
C PRO A 27 2.70 0.99 -0.02
N GLY A 28 2.52 0.43 -1.22
CA GLY A 28 3.46 -0.46 -1.91
C GLY A 28 3.31 -0.39 -3.43
N TYR A 29 4.37 -0.74 -4.16
CA TYR A 29 4.41 -0.72 -5.62
C TYR A 29 3.90 -2.06 -6.17
N LEU A 30 2.63 -2.11 -6.55
CA LEU A 30 2.02 -3.36 -7.01
C LEU A 30 2.43 -3.69 -8.46
N PRO A 31 2.55 -4.99 -8.79
CA PRO A 31 2.33 -6.17 -7.93
C PRO A 31 3.57 -6.60 -7.13
N ASN A 32 4.68 -5.85 -7.20
CA ASN A 32 5.98 -6.28 -6.67
C ASN A 32 6.08 -6.20 -5.14
N ILE A 33 5.40 -5.23 -4.50
CA ILE A 33 5.44 -4.99 -3.05
C ILE A 33 4.01 -4.96 -2.51
N ARG A 34 3.59 -6.08 -1.91
CA ARG A 34 2.21 -6.37 -1.45
C ARG A 34 2.20 -6.78 0.02
N GLY A 35 1.04 -6.72 0.65
CA GLY A 35 0.84 -7.17 2.03
C GLY A 35 1.17 -6.11 3.08
N ALA A 36 1.61 -6.55 4.26
CA ALA A 36 1.85 -5.65 5.39
C ALA A 36 3.17 -4.88 5.26
N ASP A 37 3.27 -3.76 5.99
CA ASP A 37 4.51 -2.98 6.16
C ASP A 37 5.15 -2.50 4.85
N CYS A 38 4.35 -2.28 3.81
CA CYS A 38 4.89 -1.96 2.48
C CYS A 38 5.66 -0.63 2.42
N LEU A 39 5.42 0.31 3.34
CA LEU A 39 6.27 1.51 3.49
C LEU A 39 7.72 1.11 3.82
N LEU A 40 7.91 0.17 4.76
CA LEU A 40 9.22 -0.36 5.13
C LEU A 40 9.83 -1.10 3.94
N TRP A 41 9.10 -2.04 3.35
CA TRP A 41 9.61 -2.85 2.23
C TRP A 41 9.98 -2.03 1.00
N SER A 42 9.16 -1.04 0.64
CA SER A 42 9.49 -0.12 -0.46
C SER A 42 10.79 0.62 -0.18
N THR A 43 10.94 1.12 1.04
CA THR A 43 12.14 1.86 1.45
C THR A 43 13.37 0.95 1.46
N MET A 44 13.27 -0.27 1.98
CA MET A 44 14.39 -1.22 2.05
C MET A 44 14.81 -1.75 0.68
N LEU A 45 13.84 -2.06 -0.20
CA LEU A 45 14.12 -2.70 -1.49
C LEU A 45 14.45 -1.70 -2.60
N ALA A 46 13.84 -0.51 -2.59
CA ALA A 46 13.99 0.49 -3.65
C ALA A 46 14.64 1.79 -3.17
N GLY A 47 14.79 2.02 -1.86
CA GLY A 47 15.31 3.27 -1.31
C GLY A 47 14.30 4.42 -1.28
N TYR A 48 13.05 4.18 -1.70
CA TYR A 48 11.97 5.15 -1.75
C TYR A 48 10.68 4.50 -1.26
N ALA A 49 9.85 5.27 -0.56
CA ALA A 49 8.46 4.88 -0.33
C ALA A 49 7.73 4.75 -1.68
N SER A 50 6.66 3.96 -1.72
CA SER A 50 5.84 3.81 -2.92
C SER A 50 4.36 3.72 -2.55
N ALA A 51 3.49 3.99 -3.52
CA ALA A 51 2.06 3.82 -3.37
C ALA A 51 1.41 3.39 -4.68
N THR A 52 0.35 2.60 -4.57
CA THR A 52 -0.49 2.19 -5.69
C THR A 52 -1.95 2.53 -5.43
N CYS A 53 -2.58 3.20 -6.40
CA CYS A 53 -4.01 3.43 -6.48
C CYS A 53 -4.63 2.35 -7.36
N PHE A 54 -5.60 1.61 -6.83
CA PHE A 54 -6.25 0.52 -7.56
C PHE A 54 -7.67 0.26 -7.02
N TYR A 55 -8.47 -0.44 -7.80
CA TYR A 55 -9.77 -0.93 -7.35
C TYR A 55 -9.62 -2.30 -6.70
N LEU A 56 -10.11 -2.47 -5.47
CA LEU A 56 -10.03 -3.76 -4.77
C LEU A 56 -10.83 -4.84 -5.49
N ASP A 57 -10.31 -6.07 -5.41
CA ASP A 57 -11.00 -7.31 -5.73
C ASP A 57 -10.96 -8.25 -4.49
N PRO A 58 -11.54 -9.45 -4.53
CA PRO A 58 -11.50 -10.37 -3.39
C PRO A 58 -10.10 -10.86 -2.98
N GLY A 59 -9.07 -10.65 -3.80
CA GLY A 59 -7.69 -10.99 -3.44
C GLY A 59 -6.99 -9.83 -2.73
N ILE A 60 -5.85 -10.13 -2.11
CA ILE A 60 -5.07 -9.13 -1.38
C ILE A 60 -4.14 -8.42 -2.35
N ASP A 61 -4.37 -7.11 -2.52
CA ASP A 61 -3.58 -6.23 -3.39
C ASP A 61 -3.50 -6.67 -4.86
N THR A 62 -4.53 -7.36 -5.35
CA THR A 62 -4.59 -7.97 -6.70
C THR A 62 -5.47 -7.25 -7.70
N GLY A 63 -6.25 -6.28 -7.25
CA GLY A 63 -7.24 -5.63 -8.09
C GLY A 63 -6.65 -4.68 -9.15
N ASP A 64 -7.55 -4.04 -9.88
CA ASP A 64 -7.25 -3.29 -11.10
C ASP A 64 -6.51 -1.98 -10.83
N VAL A 65 -5.23 -1.93 -11.22
CA VAL A 65 -4.32 -0.80 -10.96
C VAL A 65 -4.63 0.39 -11.85
N ILE A 66 -4.84 1.55 -11.21
CA ILE A 66 -5.02 2.83 -11.88
C ILE A 66 -3.66 3.53 -12.07
N ASN A 67 -2.85 3.58 -11.00
CA ASN A 67 -1.52 4.17 -11.03
C ASN A 67 -0.66 3.61 -9.88
N ALA A 68 0.61 3.33 -10.15
CA ALA A 68 1.62 3.01 -9.14
C ALA A 68 2.83 3.94 -9.30
N ALA A 69 3.35 4.45 -8.19
CA ALA A 69 4.48 5.39 -8.22
C ALA A 69 5.40 5.21 -7.01
N PHE A 70 6.70 5.44 -7.24
CA PHE A 70 7.63 5.77 -6.17
C PHE A 70 7.44 7.22 -5.76
N LEU A 71 7.48 7.47 -4.45
CA LEU A 71 7.27 8.78 -3.85
C LEU A 71 8.61 9.53 -3.72
N PRO A 72 8.57 10.87 -3.60
CA PRO A 72 9.77 11.65 -3.31
C PRO A 72 10.50 11.13 -2.08
N LYS A 73 11.84 11.18 -2.11
CA LYS A 73 12.65 10.75 -0.97
C LYS A 73 12.38 11.64 0.24
N ILE A 74 11.87 11.06 1.30
CA ILE A 74 11.73 11.73 2.59
C ILE A 74 13.00 11.43 3.38
N ARG A 75 13.69 12.48 3.87
CA ARG A 75 14.73 12.31 4.87
C ARG A 75 14.05 12.16 6.23
N LEU A 76 14.10 10.98 6.79
CA LEU A 76 13.75 10.80 8.20
C LEU A 76 14.86 11.46 9.05
N PRO A 77 14.53 12.07 10.19
CA PRO A 77 15.55 12.50 11.15
C PRO A 77 16.39 11.30 11.56
N ASP A 78 17.70 11.50 11.78
CA ASP A 78 18.61 10.49 12.34
C ASP A 78 18.23 10.24 13.82
N ALA A 79 17.11 9.56 14.05
CA ALA A 79 16.66 9.14 15.38
C ALA A 79 17.25 7.77 15.77
N ALA A 80 17.97 7.11 14.86
CA ALA A 80 18.49 5.76 14.99
C ALA A 80 20.02 5.67 15.06
N SER A 81 20.75 6.80 14.99
CA SER A 81 22.22 6.82 15.03
C SER A 81 22.83 6.18 16.29
N HIS A 82 22.03 6.02 17.35
CA HIS A 82 22.44 5.44 18.63
C HIS A 82 21.92 4.01 18.86
N LEU A 83 21.17 3.41 17.93
CA LEU A 83 20.63 2.06 18.09
C LEU A 83 21.66 0.96 17.79
N ASP A 84 22.73 1.32 17.06
CA ASP A 84 23.87 0.45 16.76
C ASP A 84 25.02 0.61 17.77
N GLU A 85 24.93 1.59 18.69
CA GLU A 85 25.88 1.77 19.79
C GLU A 85 25.49 0.81 20.93
N LYS A 86 26.03 -0.41 20.85
CA LYS A 86 25.98 -1.42 21.90
C LYS A 86 27.28 -1.49 22.68
#